data_AF-A0A6V8KXH1-F1
#
_entry.id   AF-A0A6V8KXH1-F1
#
_cell.length_a   1.000
_cell.length_b   1.000
_cell.length_c   1.000
_cell.angle_alpha   90.00
_cell.angle_beta   90.00
_cell.angle_gamma   90.00
#
_symmetry.space_group_name_H-M   'P 1'
#
loop_
_entity.id
_entity.type
_entity.pdbx_description
1 polymer ?
#
loop_
_entity_poly.entity_id
_entity_poly.type
_entity_poly.pdbx_seq_one_letter_code
_entity_poly.pdbx_strand_id
1 'polypeptide(L)'
;MDIRNTALIPPDGTTIFARLYDNGWVMQDVLTQLKATADAGVHTPTWSLRDDELIESLDAVHAITQAVAALQSRLVREIDSRGLAIAQHASSTKAWLREHLRISPHAAKRILELAQASTHAPSWPKRSPTAWSTPSKPRSSPPQYSSFPPTWSAKRKRP
;
A
#
# COMPACT_ATOMS: atom_id res chain seq x y z
N MET A 1 -12.22 -12.71 32.56
CA MET A 1 -11.37 -13.86 32.91
C MET A 1 -12.08 -15.11 32.40
N ASP A 2 -11.35 -15.88 31.61
CA ASP A 2 -11.60 -17.24 31.10
C ASP A 2 -12.66 -17.58 30.02
N ILE A 3 -12.10 -17.77 28.81
CA ILE A 3 -12.15 -18.92 27.88
C ILE A 3 -13.46 -19.70 27.72
N ARG A 4 -14.03 -19.58 26.51
CA ARG A 4 -14.46 -20.67 25.60
C ARG A 4 -15.18 -20.04 24.40
N ASN A 5 -14.45 -19.70 23.35
CA ASN A 5 -15.04 -19.64 22.02
C ASN A 5 -14.27 -20.62 21.12
N THR A 6 -14.49 -21.89 21.44
CA THR A 6 -14.08 -23.04 20.64
C THR A 6 -15.02 -23.14 19.44
N ALA A 7 -14.39 -23.21 18.27
CA ALA A 7 -14.94 -23.56 16.96
C ALA A 7 -15.92 -22.57 16.32
N LEU A 8 -15.48 -21.99 15.20
CA LEU A 8 -16.33 -21.95 14.02
C LEU A 8 -15.48 -22.15 12.76
N ILE A 9 -14.91 -23.36 12.62
CA ILE A 9 -14.67 -23.93 11.29
C ILE A 9 -15.88 -24.83 11.03
N PRO A 10 -16.91 -24.37 10.31
CA PRO A 10 -17.96 -25.23 9.81
C PRO A 10 -17.43 -26.10 8.64
N PRO A 11 -17.90 -27.35 8.48
CA PRO A 11 -17.46 -28.30 7.45
C PRO A 11 -17.89 -27.95 6.01
N ASP A 12 -18.54 -26.81 5.80
CA ASP A 12 -19.31 -26.49 4.61
C ASP A 12 -18.91 -25.12 4.04
N GLY A 13 -17.74 -25.08 3.39
CA GLY A 13 -17.44 -24.30 2.18
C GLY A 13 -17.84 -22.81 2.06
N THR A 14 -18.25 -22.14 3.14
CA THR A 14 -18.98 -20.87 3.05
C THR A 14 -18.31 -19.77 3.87
N THR A 15 -17.58 -18.95 3.13
CA THR A 15 -17.34 -17.51 3.30
C THR A 15 -17.03 -17.01 4.72
N ILE A 16 -15.73 -16.72 4.96
CA ILE A 16 -15.31 -15.83 6.04
C ILE A 16 -15.91 -14.44 5.78
N PHE A 17 -16.92 -14.08 6.57
CA PHE A 17 -17.49 -12.73 6.59
C PHE A 17 -16.47 -11.77 7.20
N ALA A 18 -15.61 -11.22 6.35
CA ALA A 18 -14.81 -10.04 6.67
C ALA A 18 -15.76 -8.84 6.86
N ARG A 19 -16.13 -8.55 8.11
CA ARG A 19 -16.77 -7.29 8.46
C ARG A 19 -16.21 -6.75 9.77
N LEU A 20 -15.46 -5.65 9.63
CA LEU A 20 -15.37 -4.49 10.54
C LEU A 20 -15.28 -4.87 12.04
N TYR A 21 -14.13 -4.80 12.70
CA TYR A 21 -13.39 -3.58 13.07
C TYR A 21 -11.91 -3.94 13.31
N ASP A 22 -11.02 -3.00 12.98
CA ASP A 22 -9.55 -3.07 13.13
C ASP A 22 -8.80 -3.80 11.98
N ASN A 23 -8.65 -3.09 10.85
CA ASN A 23 -8.11 -3.60 9.59
C ASN A 23 -6.68 -4.17 9.67
N GLY A 24 -5.93 -3.88 10.74
CA GLY A 24 -4.61 -4.45 10.99
C GLY A 24 -4.65 -5.83 11.64
N TRP A 25 -5.54 -6.01 12.63
CA TRP A 25 -5.66 -7.25 13.40
C TRP A 25 -6.32 -8.36 12.58
N VAL A 26 -7.39 -8.04 11.84
CA VAL A 26 -8.09 -9.03 10.99
C VAL A 26 -7.18 -9.63 9.91
N MET A 27 -6.30 -8.83 9.30
CA MET A 27 -5.38 -9.33 8.28
C MET A 27 -4.32 -10.28 8.86
N GLN A 28 -3.77 -9.95 10.04
CA GLN A 28 -2.77 -10.81 10.68
C GLN A 28 -3.37 -12.12 11.18
N ASP A 29 -4.59 -12.09 11.71
CA ASP A 29 -5.30 -13.31 12.12
C ASP A 29 -5.60 -14.22 10.91
N VAL A 30 -6.05 -13.64 9.79
CA VAL A 30 -6.27 -14.39 8.55
C VAL A 30 -4.98 -15.03 8.05
N LEU A 31 -3.86 -14.30 8.04
CA LEU A 31 -2.56 -14.83 7.62
C LEU A 31 -2.07 -15.94 8.56
N THR A 32 -2.29 -15.77 9.87
CA THR A 32 -1.93 -16.76 10.89
C THR A 32 -2.74 -18.04 10.69
N GLN A 33 -4.05 -17.92 10.49
CA GLN A 33 -4.93 -19.07 10.27
C GLN A 33 -4.58 -19.80 8.97
N LEU A 34 -4.39 -19.06 7.87
CA LEU A 34 -4.00 -19.64 6.58
C LEU A 34 -2.69 -20.42 6.70
N LYS A 35 -1.69 -19.85 7.39
CA LYS A 35 -0.42 -20.56 7.63
C LYS A 35 -0.63 -21.84 8.44
N ALA A 36 -1.38 -21.77 9.54
CA ALA A 36 -1.62 -22.93 10.40
C ALA A 36 -2.35 -24.05 9.65
N THR A 37 -3.35 -23.72 8.84
CA THR A 37 -4.08 -24.70 8.02
C THR A 37 -3.19 -25.31 6.94
N ALA A 38 -2.37 -24.51 6.26
CA ALA A 38 -1.41 -25.02 5.28
C ALA A 38 -0.37 -25.95 5.91
N ASP A 39 0.19 -25.59 7.07
CA ASP A 39 1.15 -26.42 7.80
C ASP A 39 0.53 -27.76 8.23
N ALA A 40 -0.73 -27.76 8.70
CA ALA A 40 -1.45 -28.99 9.02
C ALA A 40 -1.67 -29.89 7.79
N GLY A 41 -1.93 -29.28 6.63
CA GLY A 41 -2.10 -29.99 5.35
C GLY A 41 -0.84 -30.76 4.92
N VAL A 42 0.37 -30.24 5.19
CA VAL A 42 1.66 -30.90 4.85
C VAL A 42 1.81 -32.26 5.52
N HIS A 43 1.19 -32.46 6.68
CA HIS A 43 1.25 -33.71 7.44
C HIS A 43 0.09 -34.66 7.11
N THR A 44 -0.83 -34.26 6.23
CA THR A 44 -1.98 -35.08 5.85
C THR A 44 -1.55 -36.12 4.81
N PRO A 45 -1.79 -37.42 5.04
CA PRO A 45 -1.41 -38.45 4.09
C PRO A 45 -2.17 -38.31 2.77
N THR A 46 -1.45 -38.10 1.67
CA THR A 46 -2.01 -37.95 0.33
C THR A 46 -2.30 -39.28 -0.37
N TRP A 47 -1.74 -40.39 0.13
CA TRP A 47 -1.92 -41.73 -0.44
C TRP A 47 -3.34 -42.30 -0.29
N SER A 48 -4.19 -41.67 0.54
CA SER A 48 -5.59 -42.05 0.69
C SER A 48 -6.53 -41.34 -0.28
N LEU A 49 -6.04 -40.35 -1.04
CA LEU A 49 -6.84 -39.63 -2.02
C LEU A 49 -6.97 -40.45 -3.30
N ARG A 50 -8.14 -40.39 -3.91
CA ARG A 50 -8.35 -40.87 -5.28
C ARG A 50 -7.70 -39.92 -6.29
N ASP A 51 -7.48 -40.40 -7.52
CA ASP A 51 -6.81 -39.63 -8.58
C ASP A 51 -7.52 -38.30 -8.89
N ASP A 52 -8.87 -38.29 -8.88
CA ASP A 52 -9.69 -37.09 -9.06
C ASP A 52 -9.52 -36.10 -7.90
N GLU A 53 -9.60 -36.60 -6.66
CA GLU A 53 -9.41 -35.79 -5.45
C GLU A 53 -7.99 -35.19 -5.36
N LEU A 54 -6.98 -35.90 -5.87
CA LEU A 54 -5.60 -35.42 -5.91
C LEU A 54 -5.43 -34.25 -6.89
N ILE A 55 -6.05 -34.33 -8.07
CA ILE A 55 -6.03 -33.26 -9.08
C ILE A 55 -6.78 -32.04 -8.55
N GLU A 56 -7.99 -32.24 -7.99
CA GLU A 56 -8.77 -31.15 -7.39
C GLU A 56 -8.01 -30.46 -6.24
N SER A 57 -7.31 -31.24 -5.42
CA SER A 57 -6.46 -30.70 -4.34
C SER A 57 -5.31 -29.85 -4.88
N LEU A 58 -4.66 -30.27 -5.97
CA LEU A 58 -3.59 -29.52 -6.61
C LEU A 58 -4.11 -28.18 -7.17
N ASP A 59 -5.25 -28.21 -7.86
CA ASP A 59 -5.89 -27.01 -8.40
C ASP A 59 -6.30 -26.02 -7.30
N ALA A 60 -6.84 -26.53 -6.19
CA ALA A 60 -7.17 -25.72 -5.02
C ALA A 60 -5.93 -25.04 -4.41
N VAL A 61 -4.83 -25.79 -4.21
CA VAL A 61 -3.56 -25.24 -3.71
C VAL A 61 -3.02 -24.19 -4.68
N HIS A 62 -3.12 -24.42 -5.99
CA HIS A 62 -2.71 -23.45 -6.99
C HIS A 62 -3.53 -22.16 -6.90
N ALA A 63 -4.85 -22.25 -6.81
CA ALA A 63 -5.74 -21.09 -6.67
C ALA A 63 -5.43 -20.28 -5.40
N ILE A 64 -5.19 -20.95 -4.27
CA ILE A 64 -4.78 -20.31 -3.02
C ILE A 64 -3.43 -19.60 -3.19
N THR A 65 -2.47 -20.25 -3.84
CA THR A 65 -1.14 -19.68 -4.11
C THR A 65 -1.25 -18.41 -4.95
N GLN A 66 -2.10 -18.39 -5.99
CA GLN A 66 -2.35 -17.20 -6.80
C GLN A 66 -3.00 -16.07 -6.00
N ALA A 67 -3.98 -16.39 -5.15
CA ALA A 67 -4.62 -15.40 -4.28
C ALA A 67 -3.62 -14.77 -3.29
N VAL A 68 -2.75 -15.59 -2.68
CA VAL A 68 -1.67 -15.12 -1.80
C VAL A 68 -0.64 -14.30 -2.56
N ALA A 69 -0.27 -14.69 -3.78
CA ALA A 69 0.65 -13.92 -4.63
C ALA A 69 0.08 -12.53 -4.99
N ALA A 70 -1.23 -12.46 -5.26
CA ALA A 70 -1.93 -11.18 -5.49
C ALA A 70 -1.93 -10.30 -4.24
N LEU A 71 -2.21 -10.88 -3.06
CA LEU A 71 -2.14 -10.17 -1.78
C LEU A 71 -0.72 -9.65 -1.49
N GLN A 72 0.30 -10.50 -1.66
CA GLN A 72 1.70 -10.11 -1.50
C GLN A 72 2.06 -8.95 -2.45
N SER A 73 1.64 -9.03 -3.71
CA SER A 73 1.86 -7.96 -4.71
C SER A 73 1.23 -6.63 -4.27
N ARG A 74 0.01 -6.68 -3.72
CA ARG A 74 -0.67 -5.48 -3.18
C ARG A 74 0.09 -4.89 -1.99
N LEU A 75 0.57 -5.72 -1.06
CA LEU A 75 1.36 -5.27 0.10
C LEU A 75 2.69 -4.64 -0.33
N VAL A 76 3.39 -5.27 -1.28
CA VAL A 76 4.64 -4.74 -1.84
C VAL A 76 4.42 -3.39 -2.52
N ARG A 77 3.31 -3.23 -3.25
CA ARG A 77 2.94 -1.93 -3.84
C ARG A 77 2.71 -0.88 -2.77
N GLU A 78 2.02 -1.22 -1.67
CA GLU A 78 1.81 -0.27 -0.58
C GLU A 78 3.13 0.15 0.06
N ILE A 79 4.04 -0.80 0.30
CA ILE A 79 5.41 -0.57 0.81
C ILE A 79 6.19 0.36 -0.13
N ASP A 80 6.15 0.10 -1.44
CA ASP A 80 6.82 0.91 -2.47
C ASP A 80 6.24 2.33 -2.53
N SER A 81 4.91 2.45 -2.55
CA SER A 81 4.21 3.74 -2.66
C SER A 81 4.42 4.65 -1.46
N ARG A 82 4.57 4.07 -0.26
CA ARG A 82 4.88 4.78 0.98
C ARG A 82 6.38 5.06 1.15
N GLY A 83 7.23 4.52 0.27
CA GLY A 83 8.68 4.66 0.36
C GLY A 83 9.29 3.99 1.59
N LEU A 84 8.63 2.97 2.16
CA LEU A 84 9.08 2.35 3.42
C LEU A 84 10.46 1.69 3.30
N ALA A 85 10.80 1.18 2.11
CA ALA A 85 12.12 0.64 1.83
C ALA A 85 13.23 1.70 1.98
N ILE A 86 12.98 2.91 1.47
CA ILE A 86 13.91 4.04 1.58
C ILE A 86 13.99 4.53 3.02
N ALA A 87 12.85 4.59 3.72
CA ALA A 87 12.80 4.93 5.14
C ALA A 87 13.59 3.94 6.02
N GLN A 88 13.76 2.69 5.56
CA GLN A 88 14.59 1.65 6.19
C GLN A 88 16.02 1.58 5.59
N HIS A 89 16.49 2.65 4.95
CA HIS A 89 17.84 2.78 4.39
C HIS A 89 18.20 1.81 3.25
N ALA A 90 17.21 1.17 2.62
CA ALA A 90 17.47 0.38 1.41
C ALA A 90 17.59 1.30 0.18
N SER A 91 18.48 0.93 -0.75
CA SER A 91 18.68 1.67 -2.00
C SER A 91 17.49 1.58 -2.97
N SER A 92 16.64 0.56 -2.83
CA SER A 92 15.40 0.38 -3.59
C SER A 92 14.50 -0.66 -2.92
N THR A 93 13.21 -0.64 -3.24
CA THR A 93 12.24 -1.64 -2.78
C THR A 93 12.65 -3.06 -3.19
N LYS A 94 13.21 -3.25 -4.39
CA LYS A 94 13.76 -4.55 -4.84
C LYS A 94 14.91 -5.04 -3.93
N ALA A 95 15.84 -4.15 -3.58
CA ALA A 95 16.96 -4.48 -2.71
C ALA A 95 16.48 -4.83 -1.29
N TRP A 96 15.47 -4.08 -0.80
CA TRP A 96 14.82 -4.35 0.48
C TRP A 96 14.13 -5.71 0.50
N LEU A 97 13.34 -6.07 -0.52
CA LEU A 97 12.67 -7.37 -0.60
C LEU A 97 13.64 -8.55 -0.58
N ARG A 98 14.75 -8.44 -1.32
CA ARG A 98 15.80 -9.47 -1.36
C ARG A 98 16.35 -9.74 0.04
N GLU A 99 16.65 -8.68 0.78
CA GLU A 99 17.23 -8.77 2.12
C GLU A 99 16.20 -9.24 3.15
N HIS A 100 14.99 -8.66 3.11
CA HIS A 100 13.94 -8.89 4.10
C HIS A 100 13.28 -10.26 3.96
N LEU A 101 13.05 -10.74 2.74
CA LEU A 101 12.43 -12.05 2.48
C LEU A 101 13.46 -13.15 2.19
N ARG A 102 14.77 -12.83 2.16
CA ARG A 102 15.86 -13.77 1.86
C ARG A 102 15.68 -14.51 0.53
N ILE A 103 15.13 -13.83 -0.48
CA ILE A 103 14.87 -14.38 -1.82
C ILE A 103 15.94 -13.97 -2.83
N SER A 104 15.98 -14.64 -3.98
CA SER A 104 16.90 -14.27 -5.06
C SER A 104 16.56 -12.89 -5.66
N PRO A 105 17.54 -12.17 -6.24
CA PRO A 105 17.30 -10.89 -6.90
C PRO A 105 16.23 -10.96 -8.00
N HIS A 106 16.18 -12.08 -8.72
CA HIS A 106 15.21 -12.31 -9.78
C HIS A 106 13.79 -12.52 -9.23
N ALA A 107 13.65 -13.26 -8.13
CA ALA A 107 12.36 -13.41 -7.45
C ALA A 107 11.85 -12.06 -6.91
N ALA A 108 12.72 -11.27 -6.27
CA ALA A 108 12.37 -9.93 -5.80
C ALA A 108 11.93 -9.01 -6.94
N LYS A 109 12.60 -9.08 -8.09
CA LYS A 109 12.22 -8.33 -9.30
C LYS A 109 10.82 -8.72 -9.78
N ARG A 110 10.55 -10.02 -9.94
CA ARG A 110 9.23 -10.49 -10.41
C ARG A 110 8.08 -10.06 -9.49
N ILE A 111 8.26 -10.15 -8.17
CA ILE A 111 7.24 -9.70 -7.21
C ILE A 111 6.96 -8.21 -7.37
N LEU A 112 8.01 -7.39 -7.53
CA LEU A 112 7.85 -5.95 -7.73
C LEU A 112 7.18 -5.61 -9.08
N GLU A 113 7.52 -6.33 -10.15
CA GLU A 113 6.87 -6.16 -11.47
C GLU A 113 5.38 -6.53 -11.41
N LEU A 114 5.02 -7.64 -10.76
CA LEU A 114 3.62 -8.02 -10.55
C LEU A 114 2.86 -6.97 -9.71
N ALA A 115 3.49 -6.46 -8.65
CA ALA A 115 2.93 -5.39 -7.83
C ALA A 115 2.65 -4.11 -8.63
N GLN A 116 3.55 -3.74 -9.54
CA GLN A 116 3.39 -2.58 -10.41
C GLN A 116 2.36 -2.82 -11.53
N ALA A 117 2.26 -4.04 -12.05
CA ALA A 117 1.34 -4.42 -13.11
C ALA A 117 -0.12 -4.53 -12.66
N SER A 118 -0.38 -4.80 -11.36
CA SER A 118 -1.71 -5.02 -10.76
C SER A 118 -2.64 -3.78 -10.71
N THR A 119 -2.57 -2.88 -11.69
CA THR A 119 -3.27 -1.60 -11.72
C THR A 119 -4.80 -1.77 -11.78
N HIS A 120 -5.41 -1.84 -10.60
CA HIS A 120 -6.68 -1.19 -10.32
C HIS A 120 -6.40 -0.06 -9.32
N ALA A 121 -6.24 1.17 -9.79
CA ALA A 121 -6.27 2.33 -8.90
C ALA A 121 -6.87 3.54 -9.62
N PRO A 122 -7.79 4.31 -9.01
CA PRO A 122 -7.82 5.73 -9.30
C PRO A 122 -6.44 6.27 -8.88
N SER A 123 -5.72 6.83 -9.84
CA SER A 123 -4.39 7.37 -9.63
C SER A 123 -4.45 8.55 -8.66
N TRP A 124 -4.21 8.31 -7.37
CA TRP A 124 -3.78 9.40 -6.51
C TRP A 124 -2.41 9.87 -7.03
N PRO A 125 -2.22 11.17 -7.33
CA PRO A 125 -0.96 11.65 -7.85
C PRO A 125 0.14 11.33 -6.83
N LYS A 126 1.23 10.68 -7.30
CA LYS A 126 2.43 10.48 -6.50
C LYS A 126 2.82 11.86 -5.94
N ARG A 127 2.77 11.99 -4.62
CA ARG A 127 2.97 13.25 -3.91
C ARG A 127 4.41 13.71 -4.21
N SER A 128 4.58 14.63 -5.15
CA SER A 128 5.86 15.29 -5.40
C SER A 128 6.27 16.01 -4.12
N PRO A 129 7.49 15.82 -3.60
CA PRO A 129 7.95 16.50 -2.38
C PRO A 129 7.98 18.04 -2.47
N THR A 130 7.69 18.62 -3.64
CA THR A 130 7.83 20.06 -3.93
C THR A 130 6.52 20.86 -3.90
N ALA A 131 5.38 20.27 -3.54
CA ALA A 131 4.08 20.97 -3.57
C ALA A 131 3.82 21.99 -2.44
N TRP A 132 4.85 22.46 -1.72
CA TRP A 132 4.69 23.55 -0.73
C TRP A 132 5.63 24.75 -0.94
N SER A 133 6.29 24.86 -2.09
CA SER A 133 7.20 25.99 -2.34
C SER A 133 6.85 26.76 -3.61
N THR A 134 5.87 27.68 -3.49
CA THR A 134 6.04 29.08 -3.93
C THR A 134 4.86 29.92 -3.46
N PRO A 135 5.04 30.85 -2.51
CA PRO A 135 4.11 31.96 -2.35
C PRO A 135 4.11 32.74 -3.67
N SER A 136 2.95 32.80 -4.32
CA SER A 136 2.70 33.70 -5.44
C SER A 136 3.15 35.11 -5.04
N LYS A 137 4.20 35.60 -5.69
CA LYS A 137 4.75 36.95 -5.57
C LYS A 137 3.59 37.96 -5.52
N PRO A 138 3.55 38.94 -4.58
CA PRO A 138 2.53 39.96 -4.61
C PRO A 138 2.67 40.73 -5.94
N ARG A 139 1.56 40.85 -6.67
CA ARG A 139 1.49 41.66 -7.88
C ARG A 139 1.66 43.13 -7.46
N SER A 140 2.90 43.60 -7.48
CA SER A 140 3.24 45.02 -7.42
C SER A 140 2.55 45.70 -8.61
N SER A 141 1.53 46.51 -8.32
CA SER A 141 1.00 47.47 -9.30
C SER A 141 1.86 48.74 -9.23
N PRO A 142 2.32 49.30 -10.36
CA PRO A 142 3.05 50.56 -10.36
C PRO A 142 2.11 51.74 -10.00
N PRO A 143 2.65 52.86 -9.46
CA PRO A 143 1.85 53.98 -9.01
C PRO A 143 1.18 54.68 -10.20
N GLN A 144 -0.14 54.80 -10.18
CA GLN A 144 -0.84 55.68 -11.11
C GLN A 144 -0.62 57.13 -10.70
N TYR A 145 0.23 57.81 -11.46
CA TYR A 145 0.39 59.26 -11.43
C TYR A 145 -0.81 59.88 -12.17
N SER A 146 -1.90 60.17 -11.47
CA SER A 146 -2.97 61.00 -12.03
C SER A 146 -2.72 62.46 -11.65
N SER A 147 -2.12 63.18 -12.59
CA SER A 147 -2.12 64.63 -12.71
C SER A 147 -3.51 65.20 -12.45
N PHE A 148 -3.64 66.17 -11.54
CA PHE A 148 -4.44 67.38 -11.73
C PHE A 148 -4.04 68.43 -10.68
N PRO A 149 -3.78 69.70 -11.08
CA PRO A 149 -3.55 70.82 -10.15
C PRO A 149 -4.92 71.42 -9.72
N PRO A 150 -5.00 72.20 -8.63
CA PRO A 150 -4.74 73.64 -8.75
C PRO A 150 -4.04 74.30 -7.55
N THR A 151 -3.20 75.27 -7.90
CA THR A 151 -2.88 76.53 -7.23
C THR A 151 -2.99 76.60 -5.69
N TRP A 152 -1.84 76.67 -5.02
CA TRP A 152 -1.65 77.71 -3.99
C TRP A 152 -0.19 78.17 -4.00
N SER A 153 0.04 79.27 -4.69
CA SER A 153 1.24 80.09 -4.56
C SER A 153 1.08 81.01 -3.35
N ALA A 154 1.87 80.81 -2.31
CA ALA A 154 2.27 81.90 -1.41
C ALA A 154 3.53 81.52 -0.62
N LYS A 155 4.69 81.77 -1.24
CA LYS A 155 5.90 82.17 -0.50
C LYS A 155 5.55 83.39 0.34
N ARG A 156 6.02 83.44 1.59
CA ARG A 156 7.08 84.38 1.98
C ARG A 156 7.65 84.04 3.35
N LYS A 157 8.97 84.19 3.40
CA LYS A 157 9.88 83.99 4.52
C LYS A 157 9.60 84.98 5.66
N ARG A 158 9.97 84.53 6.87
CA ARG A 158 10.35 85.33 8.05
C ARG A 158 11.39 86.43 7.72
N PRO A 159 11.50 87.48 8.53
CA PRO A 159 12.23 87.41 9.81
C PRO A 159 11.33 87.36 11.05
#